data_AF-A0A373GMG5-F1
#
_entry.id   AF-A0A373GMG5-F1
#
_cell.length_a   1.000
_cell.length_b   1.000
_cell.length_c   1.000
_cell.angle_alpha   90.00
_cell.angle_beta   90.00
_cell.angle_gamma   90.00
#
_symmetry.space_group_name_H-M   'P 1'
#
loop_
_entity.id
_entity.type
_entity.pdbx_description
1 polymer ?
#
loop_
_entity_poly.entity_id
_entity_poly.type
_entity_poly.pdbx_seq_one_letter_code
_entity_poly.pdbx_strand_id
1 'polypeptide(L)'
;MKTKKLTIAIAIMAMTFIGTSCGNKQQKSASEATTEQSASSALEIDSLLANAESLAGQEVTIEGVCTHTCKHGAKKIFLMGSDDTQVIRVEAGTLGAFDPKCVNSIVRVTGTLKEQRIDEAYLQNWEAQLKAQAAEKHGTGEAGCDSEKKARGETANSPEARIADFRAKIADRKAETGKEYLSFYFMEADSYEVE
;
A
#
# COMPACT_ATOMS: atom_id res chain seq x y z
N MET A 1 59.04 68.96 2.10
CA MET A 1 59.82 68.10 3.04
C MET A 1 59.47 66.65 2.75
N LYS A 2 60.51 65.85 2.50
CA LYS A 2 60.69 64.39 2.74
C LYS A 2 59.54 63.41 2.41
N THR A 3 59.82 62.62 1.37
CA THR A 3 59.23 61.35 0.93
C THR A 3 59.44 60.19 1.90
N LYS A 4 58.50 59.21 1.92
CA LYS A 4 58.71 57.74 2.05
C LYS A 4 57.45 57.04 1.47
N LYS A 5 57.43 56.55 0.23
CA LYS A 5 57.77 55.21 -0.29
C LYS A 5 57.03 54.04 0.37
N LEU A 6 56.23 53.29 -0.40
CA LEU A 6 56.38 51.85 -0.77
C LEU A 6 55.09 51.34 -1.50
N THR A 7 55.09 51.17 -2.84
CA THR A 7 55.28 49.91 -3.63
C THR A 7 53.94 49.18 -3.91
N ILE A 8 53.25 49.42 -5.04
CA ILE A 8 53.34 48.79 -6.39
C ILE A 8 52.81 47.35 -6.47
N ALA A 9 51.74 47.13 -7.25
CA ALA A 9 51.71 46.16 -8.35
C ALA A 9 50.56 46.46 -9.32
N ILE A 10 50.96 46.80 -10.55
CA ILE A 10 50.16 46.98 -11.77
C ILE A 10 50.18 45.65 -12.53
N ALA A 11 49.07 45.24 -13.13
CA ALA A 11 49.08 44.59 -14.45
C ALA A 11 47.67 44.57 -15.07
N ILE A 12 47.47 45.51 -15.99
CA ILE A 12 46.42 45.54 -17.01
C ILE A 12 46.81 44.53 -18.10
N MET A 13 45.89 43.70 -18.58
CA MET A 13 45.93 43.29 -19.98
C MET A 13 44.51 43.16 -20.54
N ALA A 14 44.24 44.06 -21.49
CA ALA A 14 43.06 44.11 -22.32
C ALA A 14 43.05 42.99 -23.37
N MET A 15 41.87 42.61 -23.85
CA MET A 15 41.56 42.61 -25.28
C MET A 15 40.06 42.34 -25.51
N THR A 16 39.36 43.40 -25.85
CA THR A 16 38.09 43.35 -26.59
C THR A 16 38.36 42.94 -28.04
N PHE A 17 37.66 41.92 -28.53
CA PHE A 17 37.35 41.78 -29.95
C PHE A 17 35.84 41.59 -30.11
N ILE A 18 35.22 42.58 -30.74
CA ILE A 18 33.86 42.53 -31.27
C ILE A 18 33.96 41.95 -32.68
N GLY A 19 33.09 41.00 -33.02
CA GLY A 19 32.99 40.45 -34.36
C GLY A 19 31.64 39.76 -34.58
N THR A 20 30.70 40.50 -35.14
CA THR A 20 29.42 40.05 -35.70
C THR A 20 29.63 39.16 -36.93
N SER A 21 28.80 38.12 -37.11
CA SER A 21 28.10 37.77 -38.37
C SER A 21 27.69 36.28 -38.43
N CYS A 22 26.49 36.03 -38.94
CA CYS A 22 25.76 34.77 -39.01
C CYS A 22 26.46 33.61 -39.76
N GLY A 23 26.23 32.37 -39.30
CA GLY A 23 26.58 31.14 -40.03
C GLY A 23 26.40 29.81 -39.27
N ASN A 24 25.15 29.36 -39.10
CA ASN A 24 24.66 27.96 -38.96
C ASN A 24 25.56 26.85 -38.33
N LYS A 25 25.23 26.39 -37.09
CA LYS A 25 25.00 24.96 -36.74
C LYS A 25 24.67 24.72 -35.26
N GLN A 26 23.56 24.00 -35.05
CA GLN A 26 23.27 23.02 -33.99
C GLN A 26 23.34 23.41 -32.49
N GLN A 27 22.13 23.47 -31.92
CA GLN A 27 21.66 22.55 -30.87
C GLN A 27 22.10 22.81 -29.41
N LYS A 28 21.22 23.47 -28.66
CA LYS A 28 20.86 23.06 -27.30
C LYS A 28 19.50 23.67 -26.93
N SER A 29 18.44 22.90 -27.17
CA SER A 29 17.13 23.17 -26.57
C SER A 29 17.25 22.95 -25.07
N ALA A 30 16.92 23.98 -24.29
CA ALA A 30 16.60 23.84 -22.89
C ALA A 30 15.28 23.05 -22.81
N SER A 31 15.38 21.79 -22.42
CA SER A 31 14.21 21.01 -22.04
C SER A 31 13.85 21.44 -20.63
N GLU A 32 12.63 21.98 -20.49
CA GLU A 32 11.94 22.13 -19.23
C GLU A 32 12.01 20.82 -18.45
N ALA A 33 12.20 20.96 -17.14
CA ALA A 33 12.19 19.86 -16.19
C ALA A 33 10.80 19.21 -16.20
N THR A 34 10.66 18.16 -17.00
CA THR A 34 9.68 17.12 -16.74
C THR A 34 9.99 16.56 -15.37
N THR A 35 9.09 16.78 -14.42
CA THR A 35 8.96 15.94 -13.22
C THR A 35 8.85 14.49 -13.68
N GLU A 36 9.98 13.80 -13.71
CA GLU A 36 10.02 12.34 -13.65
C GLU A 36 9.41 11.96 -12.31
N GLN A 37 8.10 11.71 -12.34
CA GLN A 37 7.43 10.87 -11.35
C GLN A 37 8.26 9.60 -11.28
N SER A 38 9.01 9.45 -10.20
CA SER A 38 9.72 8.24 -9.88
C SER A 38 8.68 7.11 -9.99
N ALA A 39 8.83 6.26 -10.99
CA ALA A 39 8.09 5.01 -11.05
C ALA A 39 8.53 4.23 -9.81
N SER A 40 7.76 4.36 -8.72
CA SER A 40 7.88 3.46 -7.59
C SER A 40 7.66 2.08 -8.16
N SER A 41 8.72 1.26 -8.22
CA SER A 41 8.59 -0.15 -8.55
C SER A 41 7.54 -0.76 -7.64
N ALA A 42 6.59 -1.50 -8.21
CA ALA A 42 5.56 -2.16 -7.43
C ALA A 42 6.18 -3.10 -6.38
N LEU A 43 5.61 -3.13 -5.19
CA LEU A 43 6.01 -4.03 -4.11
C LEU A 43 5.35 -5.40 -4.30
N GLU A 44 6.13 -6.46 -4.20
CA GLU A 44 5.61 -7.82 -4.10
C GLU A 44 4.76 -7.98 -2.82
N ILE A 45 3.72 -8.82 -2.89
CA ILE A 45 2.81 -9.06 -1.76
C ILE A 45 3.56 -9.53 -0.50
N ASP A 46 4.55 -10.41 -0.65
CA ASP A 46 5.37 -10.90 0.46
C ASP A 46 6.09 -9.76 1.19
N SER A 47 6.66 -8.83 0.41
CA SER A 47 7.40 -7.68 0.94
C SER A 47 6.45 -6.71 1.63
N LEU A 48 5.27 -6.50 1.07
CA LEU A 48 4.21 -5.71 1.69
C LEU A 48 3.81 -6.31 3.05
N LEU A 49 3.49 -7.61 3.11
CA LEU A 49 3.04 -8.27 4.33
C LEU A 49 4.11 -8.29 5.42
N ALA A 50 5.38 -8.49 5.05
CA ALA A 50 6.51 -8.44 5.99
C ALA A 50 6.73 -7.04 6.60
N ASN A 51 6.32 -5.98 5.89
CA ASN A 51 6.49 -4.58 6.30
C ASN A 51 5.15 -3.88 6.57
N ALA A 52 4.06 -4.61 6.74
CA ALA A 52 2.72 -4.04 6.73
C ALA A 52 2.48 -3.04 7.88
N GLU A 53 3.10 -3.26 9.04
CA GLU A 53 2.97 -2.35 10.19
C GLU A 53 3.58 -0.97 9.91
N SER A 54 4.71 -0.90 9.20
CA SER A 54 5.34 0.39 8.86
C SER A 54 4.66 1.08 7.69
N LEU A 55 4.04 0.31 6.78
CA LEU A 55 3.35 0.81 5.59
C LEU A 55 1.87 1.14 5.83
N ALA A 56 1.32 0.80 7.00
CA ALA A 56 -0.07 1.06 7.34
C ALA A 56 -0.41 2.55 7.22
N GLY A 57 -1.49 2.85 6.51
CA GLY A 57 -1.96 4.21 6.21
C GLY A 57 -1.24 4.90 5.06
N GLN A 58 -0.24 4.27 4.44
CA GLN A 58 0.48 4.83 3.30
C GLN A 58 -0.12 4.37 1.97
N GLU A 59 -0.01 5.23 0.96
CA GLU A 59 -0.22 4.85 -0.43
C GLU A 59 0.98 4.03 -0.91
N VAL A 60 0.71 2.88 -1.50
CA VAL A 60 1.72 1.97 -2.06
C VAL A 60 1.21 1.40 -3.37
N THR A 61 2.14 1.07 -4.27
CA THR A 61 1.85 0.24 -5.45
C THR A 61 2.31 -1.18 -5.16
N ILE A 62 1.43 -2.16 -5.35
CA ILE A 62 1.70 -3.58 -5.14
C ILE A 62 1.41 -4.38 -6.39
N GLU A 63 2.03 -5.54 -6.50
CA GLU A 63 1.82 -6.49 -7.59
C GLU A 63 1.64 -7.90 -7.04
N GLY A 64 0.71 -8.65 -7.63
CA GLY A 64 0.48 -10.04 -7.27
C GLY A 64 -0.51 -10.72 -8.20
N VAL A 65 -0.59 -12.05 -8.10
CA VAL A 65 -1.51 -12.84 -8.91
C VAL A 65 -2.90 -12.81 -8.30
N CYS A 66 -3.90 -12.32 -9.02
CA CYS A 66 -5.26 -12.31 -8.52
C CYS A 66 -5.87 -13.73 -8.61
N THR A 67 -6.14 -14.32 -7.46
CA THR A 67 -6.64 -15.71 -7.34
C THR A 67 -8.15 -15.78 -7.20
N HIS A 68 -8.79 -14.70 -6.75
CA HIS A 68 -10.22 -14.67 -6.49
C HIS A 68 -10.77 -13.27 -6.65
N THR A 69 -11.97 -13.19 -7.21
CA THR A 69 -12.80 -11.98 -7.19
C THR A 69 -14.12 -12.35 -6.51
N CYS A 70 -14.51 -11.57 -5.50
CA CYS A 70 -15.73 -11.87 -4.75
C CYS A 70 -16.97 -11.83 -5.66
N LYS A 71 -17.83 -12.86 -5.56
CA LYS A 71 -19.11 -12.96 -6.30
C LYS A 71 -20.12 -11.86 -5.92
N HIS A 72 -19.90 -11.17 -4.80
CA HIS A 72 -20.72 -10.05 -4.33
C HIS A 72 -20.36 -8.73 -5.06
N GLY A 73 -20.50 -8.74 -6.39
CA GLY A 73 -20.32 -7.56 -7.23
C GLY A 73 -18.87 -7.18 -7.53
N ALA A 74 -17.92 -8.13 -7.44
CA ALA A 74 -16.51 -7.93 -7.78
C ALA A 74 -15.84 -6.75 -7.05
N LYS A 75 -16.32 -6.39 -5.86
CA LYS A 75 -15.79 -5.29 -5.06
C LYS A 75 -14.48 -5.62 -4.33
N LYS A 76 -14.10 -6.90 -4.33
CA LYS A 76 -12.91 -7.40 -3.65
C LYS A 76 -12.17 -8.36 -4.57
N ILE A 77 -10.86 -8.24 -4.63
CA ILE A 77 -9.95 -9.24 -5.19
C ILE A 77 -8.95 -9.69 -4.13
N PHE A 78 -8.33 -10.84 -4.38
CA PHE A 78 -7.31 -11.41 -3.52
C PHE A 78 -6.03 -11.62 -4.32
N LEU A 79 -4.99 -10.87 -3.97
CA LEU A 79 -3.68 -10.99 -4.60
C LEU A 79 -2.83 -11.94 -3.79
N MET A 80 -2.30 -12.95 -4.46
CA MET A 80 -1.36 -13.93 -3.92
C MET A 80 0.06 -13.47 -4.22
N GLY A 81 0.93 -13.62 -3.23
CA GLY A 81 2.37 -13.44 -3.35
C GLY A 81 3.06 -14.69 -3.88
N SER A 82 4.19 -15.05 -3.27
CA SER A 82 5.00 -16.18 -3.73
C SER A 82 4.28 -17.54 -3.63
N ASP A 83 3.41 -17.70 -2.64
CA ASP A 83 2.57 -18.88 -2.46
C ASP A 83 1.20 -18.52 -1.89
N ASP A 84 0.34 -19.53 -1.74
CA ASP A 84 -1.03 -19.35 -1.31
C ASP A 84 -1.16 -18.96 0.18
N THR A 85 -0.08 -18.94 0.95
CA THR A 85 -0.05 -18.46 2.34
C THR A 85 0.08 -16.94 2.43
N GLN A 86 0.63 -16.30 1.39
CA GLN A 86 0.81 -14.85 1.31
C GLN A 86 -0.31 -14.26 0.46
N VAL A 87 -1.40 -13.83 1.11
CA VAL A 87 -2.57 -13.30 0.39
C VAL A 87 -3.01 -11.99 1.02
N ILE A 88 -3.20 -10.97 0.19
CA ILE A 88 -3.82 -9.71 0.60
C ILE A 88 -5.18 -9.50 -0.08
N ARG A 89 -6.15 -9.05 0.71
CA ARG A 89 -7.44 -8.57 0.22
C ARG A 89 -7.28 -7.15 -0.31
N VAL A 90 -7.75 -6.90 -1.52
CA VAL A 90 -7.84 -5.57 -2.12
C VAL A 90 -9.32 -5.23 -2.33
N GLU A 91 -9.76 -4.09 -1.83
CA GLU A 91 -11.11 -3.56 -1.98
C GLU A 91 -11.15 -2.47 -3.03
N ALA A 92 -12.19 -2.46 -3.88
CA ALA A 92 -12.30 -1.55 -5.00
C ALA A 92 -12.52 -0.08 -4.59
N GLY A 93 -12.94 0.19 -3.34
CA GLY A 93 -13.19 1.55 -2.87
C GLY A 93 -14.08 2.34 -3.84
N THR A 94 -13.59 3.49 -4.30
CA THR A 94 -14.26 4.37 -5.27
C THR A 94 -14.27 3.85 -6.70
N LEU A 95 -13.45 2.85 -7.05
CA LEU A 95 -13.46 2.19 -8.35
C LEU A 95 -14.73 1.36 -8.58
N GLY A 96 -15.45 1.02 -7.51
CA GLY A 96 -16.74 0.35 -7.56
C GLY A 96 -16.63 -1.17 -7.71
N ALA A 97 -15.95 -1.66 -8.75
CA ALA A 97 -15.76 -3.09 -9.00
C ALA A 97 -14.49 -3.37 -9.83
N PHE A 98 -13.89 -4.54 -9.64
CA PHE A 98 -12.78 -5.04 -10.46
C PHE A 98 -13.27 -5.74 -11.72
N ASP A 99 -12.49 -5.65 -12.80
CA ASP A 99 -12.75 -6.38 -14.05
C ASP A 99 -12.59 -7.90 -13.81
N PRO A 100 -13.51 -8.75 -14.29
CA PRO A 100 -13.37 -10.21 -14.22
C PRO A 100 -12.04 -10.75 -14.78
N LYS A 101 -11.38 -10.01 -15.69
CA LYS A 101 -10.04 -10.33 -16.22
C LYS A 101 -8.94 -10.31 -15.16
N CYS A 102 -9.16 -9.73 -13.99
CA CYS A 102 -8.19 -9.80 -12.91
C CYS A 102 -7.91 -11.26 -12.51
N VAL A 103 -8.91 -12.15 -12.51
CA VAL A 103 -8.71 -13.53 -12.06
C VAL A 103 -7.74 -14.28 -12.97
N ASN A 104 -6.71 -14.88 -12.36
CA ASN A 104 -5.59 -15.58 -12.99
C ASN A 104 -4.61 -14.69 -13.77
N SER A 105 -4.68 -13.37 -13.59
CA SER A 105 -3.70 -12.41 -14.12
C SER A 105 -2.85 -11.81 -13.01
N ILE A 106 -1.69 -11.26 -13.41
CA ILE A 106 -0.93 -10.34 -12.57
C ILE A 106 -1.69 -9.02 -12.55
N VAL A 107 -1.94 -8.50 -11.35
CA VAL A 107 -2.63 -7.23 -11.15
C VAL A 107 -1.72 -6.32 -10.37
N ARG A 108 -1.43 -5.16 -10.94
CA ARG A 108 -0.75 -4.07 -10.26
C ARG A 108 -1.79 -3.12 -9.68
N VAL A 109 -1.75 -2.88 -8.38
CA VAL A 109 -2.71 -2.02 -7.68
C VAL A 109 -1.97 -0.89 -7.01
N THR A 110 -2.41 0.34 -7.21
CA THR A 110 -2.00 1.48 -6.38
C THR A 110 -3.16 1.83 -5.45
N GLY A 111 -2.86 1.94 -4.16
CA GLY A 111 -3.88 2.20 -3.16
C GLY A 111 -3.31 2.41 -1.77
N THR A 112 -4.20 2.67 -0.82
CA THR A 112 -3.80 2.85 0.58
C THR A 112 -3.83 1.51 1.32
N LEU A 113 -2.72 1.14 1.97
CA LEU A 113 -2.70 0.01 2.89
C LEU A 113 -3.46 0.37 4.18
N LYS A 114 -4.52 -0.35 4.49
CA LYS A 114 -5.32 -0.16 5.71
C LYS A 114 -4.98 -1.23 6.74
N GLU A 115 -4.96 -0.82 8.00
CA GLU A 115 -4.90 -1.72 9.15
C GLU A 115 -6.29 -1.82 9.79
N GLN A 116 -6.81 -3.04 9.91
CA GLN A 116 -7.95 -3.36 10.75
C GLN A 116 -7.45 -4.06 12.01
N ARG A 117 -7.67 -3.44 13.17
CA ARG A 117 -7.32 -4.03 14.46
C ARG A 117 -8.47 -4.85 15.01
N ILE A 118 -8.15 -5.99 15.62
CA ILE A 118 -9.05 -6.78 16.45
C ILE A 118 -8.50 -6.73 17.87
N ASP A 119 -9.21 -6.04 18.75
CA ASP A 119 -8.95 -5.94 20.18
C ASP A 119 -10.13 -6.51 20.98
N GLU A 120 -10.01 -6.52 22.31
CA GLU A 120 -11.06 -7.05 23.18
C GLU A 120 -12.39 -6.28 23.04
N ALA A 121 -12.35 -4.96 22.80
CA ALA A 121 -13.56 -4.16 22.60
C ALA A 121 -14.30 -4.54 21.31
N TYR A 122 -13.56 -4.77 20.21
CA TYR A 122 -14.10 -5.28 18.96
C TYR A 122 -14.78 -6.64 19.18
N LEU A 123 -14.11 -7.55 19.88
CA LEU A 123 -14.62 -8.90 20.14
C LEU A 123 -15.89 -8.86 21.00
N GLN A 124 -15.95 -8.03 22.04
CA GLN A 124 -17.14 -7.84 22.86
C GLN A 124 -18.33 -7.30 22.06
N ASN A 125 -18.09 -6.33 21.17
CA ASN A 125 -19.12 -5.81 20.29
C ASN A 125 -19.63 -6.90 19.32
N TRP A 126 -18.73 -7.73 18.80
CA TRP A 126 -19.12 -8.85 17.94
C TRP A 126 -19.97 -9.88 18.68
N GLU A 127 -19.60 -10.25 19.92
CA GLU A 127 -20.42 -11.13 20.77
C GLU A 127 -21.82 -10.53 21.04
N ALA A 128 -21.89 -9.23 21.30
CA ALA A 128 -23.17 -8.55 21.52
C ALA A 128 -24.05 -8.60 20.26
N GLN A 129 -23.48 -8.39 19.08
CA GLN A 129 -24.19 -8.52 17.81
C GLN A 129 -24.68 -9.95 17.56
N LEU A 130 -23.84 -10.96 17.82
CA LEU A 130 -24.25 -12.36 17.68
C LEU A 130 -25.41 -12.70 18.62
N LYS A 131 -25.36 -12.20 19.87
CA LYS A 131 -26.46 -12.37 20.82
C LYS A 131 -27.75 -11.68 20.37
N ALA A 132 -27.65 -10.48 19.80
CA ALA A 132 -28.79 -9.76 19.24
C ALA A 132 -29.38 -10.49 18.01
N GLN A 133 -28.53 -11.00 17.12
CA GLN A 133 -28.94 -11.80 15.96
C GLN A 133 -29.50 -13.18 16.34
N ALA A 134 -29.03 -13.77 17.45
CA ALA A 134 -29.62 -15.00 17.97
C ALA A 134 -31.00 -14.77 18.61
N ALA A 135 -31.25 -13.56 19.14
CA ALA A 135 -32.54 -13.17 19.70
C ALA A 135 -33.58 -12.82 18.60
N GLU A 136 -33.12 -12.22 17.51
CA GLU A 136 -33.91 -11.95 16.29
C GLU A 136 -33.83 -13.16 15.36
N LYS A 137 -34.79 -14.09 15.35
CA LYS A 137 -34.78 -15.26 14.44
C LYS A 137 -34.83 -14.86 12.95
N HIS A 138 -33.70 -14.46 12.37
CA HIS A 138 -33.49 -14.22 10.95
C HIS A 138 -32.14 -14.79 10.49
N GLY A 139 -32.14 -15.29 9.25
CA GLY A 139 -31.16 -16.25 8.73
C GLY A 139 -29.72 -15.75 8.61
N THR A 140 -28.81 -16.72 8.73
CA THR A 140 -27.39 -16.73 8.33
C THR A 140 -26.79 -15.36 8.01
N GLY A 141 -26.32 -14.65 9.04
CA GLY A 141 -25.44 -13.49 8.88
C GLY A 141 -24.23 -13.86 8.02
N GLU A 142 -23.85 -12.94 7.13
CA GLU A 142 -22.81 -13.06 6.11
C GLU A 142 -21.51 -13.67 6.67
N ALA A 143 -21.35 -14.99 6.52
CA ALA A 143 -20.06 -15.62 6.69
C ALA A 143 -19.20 -15.18 5.50
N GLY A 144 -18.22 -14.30 5.73
CA GLY A 144 -17.23 -13.94 4.71
C GLY A 144 -16.67 -15.19 4.01
N CYS A 145 -16.31 -15.07 2.73
CA CYS A 145 -15.87 -16.23 1.94
C CYS A 145 -14.57 -16.83 2.50
N ASP A 146 -14.26 -18.07 2.15
CA ASP A 146 -13.09 -18.77 2.71
C ASP A 146 -11.76 -18.07 2.38
N SER A 147 -11.66 -17.38 1.23
CA SER A 147 -10.52 -16.52 0.90
C SER A 147 -10.37 -15.34 1.87
N GLU A 148 -11.49 -14.73 2.30
CA GLU A 148 -11.48 -13.64 3.28
C GLU A 148 -11.08 -14.16 4.68
N LYS A 149 -11.55 -15.36 5.05
CA LYS A 149 -11.12 -16.01 6.29
C LYS A 149 -9.62 -16.29 6.30
N LYS A 150 -9.08 -16.78 5.17
CA LYS A 150 -7.64 -17.05 5.02
C LYS A 150 -6.81 -15.76 5.15
N ALA A 151 -7.22 -14.69 4.46
CA ALA A 151 -6.57 -13.39 4.56
C ALA A 151 -6.62 -12.81 5.99
N ARG A 152 -7.64 -13.17 6.78
CA ARG A 152 -7.77 -12.83 8.20
C ARG A 152 -7.18 -13.86 9.16
N GLY A 153 -6.48 -14.88 8.67
CA GLY A 153 -5.85 -15.92 9.50
C GLY A 153 -6.85 -16.65 10.42
N GLU A 154 -8.09 -16.83 10.01
CA GLU A 154 -9.14 -17.48 10.80
C GLU A 154 -9.10 -19.00 10.65
N THR A 155 -9.27 -19.73 11.76
CA THR A 155 -9.11 -21.20 11.79
C THR A 155 -10.38 -21.96 12.23
N ALA A 156 -11.37 -21.26 12.79
CA ALA A 156 -12.56 -21.88 13.38
C ALA A 156 -13.84 -21.66 12.55
N ASN A 157 -14.78 -22.62 12.65
CA ASN A 157 -15.97 -22.69 11.78
C ASN A 157 -17.25 -22.04 12.36
N SER A 158 -17.31 -21.75 13.68
CA SER A 158 -18.42 -20.99 14.28
C SER A 158 -17.97 -19.57 14.67
N PRO A 159 -18.88 -18.58 14.68
CA PRO A 159 -18.56 -17.23 15.14
C PRO A 159 -17.98 -17.18 16.56
N GLU A 160 -18.52 -17.96 17.49
CA GLU A 160 -18.05 -18.02 18.88
C GLU A 160 -16.66 -18.62 18.98
N ALA A 161 -16.40 -19.71 18.25
CA ALA A 161 -15.09 -20.34 18.20
C ALA A 161 -14.04 -19.42 17.55
N ARG A 162 -14.41 -18.61 16.55
CA ARG A 162 -13.53 -17.59 15.94
C ARG A 162 -13.18 -16.49 16.95
N ILE A 163 -14.16 -16.02 17.73
CA ILE A 163 -13.91 -15.03 18.79
C ILE A 163 -12.94 -15.58 19.84
N ALA A 164 -13.13 -16.83 20.27
CA ALA A 164 -12.22 -17.49 21.20
C ALA A 164 -10.79 -17.65 20.63
N ASP A 165 -10.67 -18.06 19.36
CA ASP A 165 -9.39 -18.15 18.65
C ASP A 165 -8.68 -16.79 18.58
N PHE A 166 -9.40 -15.71 18.25
CA PHE A 166 -8.83 -14.37 18.29
C PHE A 166 -8.37 -13.95 19.68
N ARG A 167 -9.15 -14.22 20.74
CA ARG A 167 -8.72 -13.94 22.12
C ARG A 167 -7.44 -14.68 22.49
N ALA A 168 -7.33 -15.97 22.12
CA ALA A 168 -6.12 -16.75 22.35
C ALA A 168 -4.91 -16.13 21.65
N LYS A 169 -5.05 -15.80 20.35
CA LYS A 169 -3.99 -15.13 19.57
C LYS A 169 -3.61 -13.76 20.13
N ILE A 170 -4.57 -12.99 20.65
CA ILE A 170 -4.30 -11.71 21.34
C ILE A 170 -3.48 -11.95 22.61
N ALA A 171 -3.84 -12.97 23.41
CA ALA A 171 -3.10 -13.31 24.62
C ALA A 171 -1.65 -13.72 24.30
N ASP A 172 -1.45 -14.54 23.27
CA ASP A 172 -0.11 -14.95 22.80
C ASP A 172 0.70 -13.72 22.35
N ARG A 173 0.11 -12.87 21.50
CA ARG A 173 0.78 -11.64 21.03
C ARG A 173 1.10 -10.66 22.16
N LYS A 174 0.23 -10.56 23.17
CA LYS A 174 0.50 -9.77 24.38
C LYS A 174 1.70 -10.32 25.13
N ALA A 175 1.81 -11.64 25.27
CA ALA A 175 2.97 -12.28 25.92
C ALA A 175 4.27 -12.07 25.13
N GLU A 176 4.22 -12.09 23.80
CA GLU A 176 5.39 -11.93 22.93
C GLU A 176 5.84 -10.48 22.74
N THR A 177 4.88 -9.55 22.59
CA THR A 177 5.15 -8.18 22.12
C THR A 177 4.54 -7.08 22.98
N GLY A 178 3.72 -7.43 23.98
CA GLY A 178 2.98 -6.47 24.79
C GLY A 178 1.76 -5.84 24.11
N LYS A 179 1.50 -6.16 22.83
CA LYS A 179 0.34 -5.63 22.07
C LYS A 179 -0.91 -6.45 22.37
N GLU A 180 -1.98 -5.77 22.78
CA GLU A 180 -3.27 -6.39 23.16
C GLU A 180 -4.28 -6.42 21.99
N TYR A 181 -3.79 -6.49 20.77
CA TYR A 181 -4.61 -6.52 19.56
C TYR A 181 -3.90 -7.27 18.43
N LEU A 182 -4.68 -7.81 17.50
CA LEU A 182 -4.21 -8.34 16.22
C LEU A 182 -4.38 -7.30 15.13
N SER A 183 -3.47 -7.29 14.16
CA SER A 183 -3.51 -6.40 12.99
C SER A 183 -3.78 -7.22 11.74
N PHE A 184 -4.80 -6.85 10.99
CA PHE A 184 -5.12 -7.40 9.67
C PHE A 184 -4.97 -6.30 8.63
N TYR A 185 -4.23 -6.59 7.57
CA TYR A 185 -3.95 -5.60 6.55
C TYR A 185 -4.74 -5.92 5.28
N PHE A 186 -5.28 -4.88 4.67
CA PHE A 186 -5.96 -4.96 3.38
C PHE A 186 -5.70 -3.67 2.62
N MET A 187 -5.84 -3.71 1.30
CA MET A 187 -5.66 -2.52 0.47
C MET A 187 -7.01 -1.95 0.06
N GLU A 188 -7.13 -0.64 0.09
CA GLU A 188 -8.19 0.10 -0.60
C GLU A 188 -7.59 0.66 -1.89
N ALA A 189 -8.09 0.24 -3.05
CA ALA A 189 -7.51 0.56 -4.34
C ALA A 189 -7.95 1.95 -4.85
N ASP A 190 -6.99 2.73 -5.30
CA ASP A 190 -7.19 4.00 -5.99
C ASP A 190 -7.07 3.83 -7.52
N SER A 191 -6.23 2.90 -7.98
CA SER A 191 -6.12 2.48 -9.38
C SER A 191 -5.59 1.05 -9.50
N TYR A 192 -5.80 0.41 -10.65
CA TYR A 192 -5.17 -0.88 -10.96
C TYR A 192 -4.97 -1.08 -12.47
N GLU A 193 -4.04 -1.96 -12.81
CA GLU A 193 -3.73 -2.42 -14.15
C GLU A 193 -3.68 -3.96 -14.15
N VAL A 194 -4.13 -4.57 -15.26
CA VAL A 194 -4.09 -6.02 -15.47
C VAL A 194 -3.08 -6.29 -16.59
N GLU A 195 -2.10 -7.14 -16.31
CA GLU A 195 -1.10 -7.59 -17.29
C GLU A 195 -1.59 -8.78 -18.13
#